data_AF-A0A9E1U8M0-F1
#
_entry.id   AF-A0A9E1U8M0-F1
#
_cell.length_a   1.000
_cell.length_b   1.000
_cell.length_c   1.000
_cell.angle_alpha   90.00
_cell.angle_beta   90.00
_cell.angle_gamma   90.00
#
_symmetry.space_group_name_H-M   'P 1'
#
loop_
_entity.id
_entity.type
_entity.pdbx_description
1 polymer ?
#
loop_
_entity_poly.entity_id
_entity_poly.type
_entity_poly.pdbx_seq_one_letter_code
_entity_poly.pdbx_strand_id
1 'polypeptide(L)' 'MKEFRLSSEQLDNFLDDGFLIIPNLLDAKETDLLLTAASADPMMKENVFDVSDRKGQTSQMTLWNHPGDDLWGMVSR' A
#
# COMPACT_ATOMS: atom_id res chain seq x y z
N MET A 1 6.03 -17.27 -6.52
CA MET A 1 5.50 -16.66 -5.28
C MET A 1 5.32 -17.76 -4.25
N LYS A 2 5.72 -17.54 -3.00
CA LYS A 2 5.38 -18.50 -1.93
C LYS A 2 3.86 -18.47 -1.73
N GLU A 3 3.23 -19.63 -1.57
CA GLU A 3 1.83 -19.68 -1.15
C GLU A 3 1.70 -19.04 0.23
N PHE A 4 0.94 -17.95 0.33
CA PHE A 4 0.54 -17.39 1.61
C PHE A 4 -0.72 -18.12 2.08
N ARG A 5 -0.68 -18.71 3.28
CA ARG A 5 -1.81 -19.41 3.89
C ARG A 5 -2.15 -18.73 5.21
N LEU A 6 -3.43 -18.43 5.39
CA LEU A 6 -3.94 -17.89 6.64
C LEU A 6 -3.93 -18.96 7.72
N SER A 7 -3.57 -18.57 8.95
CA SER A 7 -3.87 -19.38 10.12
C SER A 7 -5.38 -19.39 10.40
N SER A 8 -5.86 -20.36 11.18
CA SER A 8 -7.26 -20.39 11.60
C SER A 8 -7.66 -19.10 12.34
N GLU A 9 -6.79 -18.58 13.20
CA GLU A 9 -7.03 -17.32 13.91
C GLU A 9 -7.15 -16.12 12.96
N GLN A 10 -6.29 -16.04 11.93
CA GLN A 10 -6.37 -14.98 10.92
C GLN A 10 -7.64 -15.09 10.08
N LEU A 11 -8.10 -16.31 9.82
CA LEU A 11 -9.36 -16.55 9.13
C LEU A 11 -10.54 -16.10 10.00
N ASP A 12 -10.56 -16.48 11.28
CA ASP A 12 -11.63 -16.09 12.22
C ASP A 12 -11.68 -14.56 12.37
N ASN A 13 -10.53 -13.89 12.58
CA ASN A 13 -10.45 -12.43 12.64
C ASN A 13 -10.96 -11.77 11.35
N PHE A 14 -10.62 -12.32 10.19
CA PHE A 14 -11.13 -11.80 8.92
C PHE A 14 -12.66 -11.96 8.79
N LEU A 15 -13.22 -13.09 9.25
CA LEU A 15 -14.66 -13.33 9.21
C LEU A 15 -15.42 -12.42 10.18
N ASP A 16 -14.84 -12.10 11.33
CA ASP A 16 -15.44 -11.23 12.35
C ASP A 16 -15.30 -9.74 12.00
N ASP A 17 -14.12 -9.29 11.58
CA ASP A 17 -13.81 -7.87 11.35
C ASP A 17 -14.02 -7.43 9.88
N GLY A 18 -14.07 -8.37 8.94
CA GLY A 18 -14.16 -8.10 7.50
C GLY A 18 -12.85 -7.65 6.85
N PHE A 19 -11.75 -7.61 7.59
CA PHE A 19 -10.41 -7.29 7.09
C PHE A 19 -9.33 -8.03 7.88
N LEU A 20 -8.11 -8.06 7.34
CA LEU A 20 -6.96 -8.65 8.02
C LEU A 20 -5.73 -7.76 7.83
N ILE A 21 -4.97 -7.54 8.90
CA ILE A 21 -3.71 -6.81 8.87
C ILE A 21 -2.56 -7.81 8.91
N ILE A 22 -1.75 -7.85 7.84
CA ILE A 22 -0.54 -8.68 7.78
C ILE A 22 0.68 -7.78 8.03
N PRO A 23 1.34 -7.89 9.20
CA PRO A 23 2.54 -7.13 9.47
C PRO A 23 3.68 -7.61 8.56
N ASN A 24 4.46 -6.67 8.03
CA ASN A 24 5.59 -6.96 7.13
C ASN A 24 5.19 -7.82 5.92
N LEU A 25 4.01 -7.56 5.34
CA LEU A 25 3.60 -8.20 4.08
C LEU A 25 4.64 -7.98 2.98
N LEU A 26 5.22 -6.78 2.94
CA LEU A 26 6.38 -6.42 2.17
C LEU A 26 7.56 -6.22 3.12
N ASP A 27 8.73 -6.73 2.75
CA ASP A 27 9.94 -6.48 3.52
C ASP A 27 10.46 -5.04 3.30
N ALA A 28 11.48 -4.65 4.06
CA ALA A 28 12.04 -3.31 3.98
C ALA A 28 12.62 -2.98 2.60
N LYS A 29 13.17 -3.97 1.89
CA LYS A 29 13.76 -3.79 0.56
C LYS A 29 12.67 -3.65 -0.49
N GLU A 30 11.63 -4.47 -0.42
CA GLU A 30 10.46 -4.38 -1.30
C GLU A 30 9.77 -3.02 -1.11
N THR A 31 9.62 -2.57 0.14
CA THR A 31 9.05 -1.26 0.46
C THR A 31 9.89 -0.10 -0.11
N ASP A 32 11.22 -0.16 0.02
CA ASP A 32 12.14 0.85 -0.53
C ASP A 32 12.09 0.91 -2.07
N LEU A 33 11.97 -0.26 -2.73
CA LEU A 33 11.79 -0.33 -4.18
C LEU A 33 10.49 0.35 -4.63
N LEU A 34 9.38 0.10 -3.93
CA LEU A 34 8.10 0.76 -4.23
C LEU A 34 8.18 2.27 -3.99
N LEU A 35 8.79 2.71 -2.89
CA LEU A 35 8.96 4.14 -2.62
C LEU A 35 9.80 4.83 -3.70
N THR A 36 10.88 4.18 -4.14
CA THR A 36 11.73 4.68 -5.23
C THR A 36 10.96 4.76 -6.54
N ALA A 37 10.17 3.73 -6.87
CA ALA A 37 9.33 3.72 -8.06
C ALA A 37 8.29 4.86 -8.03
N ALA A 38 7.59 5.04 -6.90
CA ALA A 38 6.62 6.13 -6.73
C ALA A 38 7.28 7.50 -6.89
N SER A 39 8.48 7.67 -6.34
CA SER A 39 9.25 8.91 -6.43
C SER A 39 9.80 9.18 -7.84
N ALA A 40 9.90 8.16 -8.69
CA ALA A 40 10.35 8.31 -10.07
C ALA A 40 9.19 8.52 -11.05
N ASP A 41 7.99 8.03 -10.71
CA ASP A 41 6.80 8.05 -11.55
C ASP A 41 6.24 9.48 -11.73
N PRO A 42 6.25 10.04 -12.96
CA PRO A 42 5.69 11.36 -13.24
C PRO A 42 4.21 11.48 -12.88
N MET A 43 3.42 10.42 -13.10
CA MET A 43 1.99 10.43 -12.80
C MET A 43 1.75 10.60 -11.30
N MET A 44 2.59 9.98 -10.46
CA MET A 44 2.51 10.13 -9.01
C MET A 44 2.85 11.54 -8.56
N LYS A 45 3.87 12.16 -9.18
CA LYS A 45 4.28 13.54 -8.89
C LYS A 45 3.26 14.58 -9.32
N GLU A 46 2.62 14.40 -10.48
CA GLU A 46 1.67 15.37 -11.02
C GLU A 46 0.38 15.44 -10.21
N ASN A 47 0.01 14.34 -9.54
CA ASN A 47 -1.22 14.23 -8.77
C ASN A 47 -1.00 14.27 -7.25
N VAL A 48 0.21 14.65 -6.81
CA VAL A 48 0.53 14.76 -5.39
C VAL A 48 -0.13 16.00 -4.79
N PHE A 49 -0.70 15.84 -3.61
CA PHE A 49 -1.16 16.95 -2.79
C PHE A 49 -0.78 16.76 -1.33
N ASP A 50 -0.64 17.88 -0.66
CA ASP A 50 -0.22 17.95 0.73
C ASP A 50 -1.41 17.74 1.66
N VAL A 51 -1.28 16.78 2.57
CA VAL A 51 -2.22 16.51 3.65
C VAL A 51 -1.57 16.92 4.96
N SER A 52 -2.02 18.03 5.54
CA SER A 52 -1.53 18.49 6.84
C SER A 52 -2.25 17.79 7.99
N ASP A 53 -1.49 17.28 8.94
CA ASP A 53 -2.03 16.75 10.19
C ASP A 53 -2.38 17.88 11.17
N ARG A 54 -3.09 17.53 12.26
CA ARG A 54 -3.47 18.50 13.31
C ARG A 54 -2.27 19.07 14.09
N LYS A 55 -1.07 18.52 13.91
CA LYS A 55 0.17 18.94 14.56
C LYS A 55 1.06 19.79 13.63
N GLY A 56 0.62 20.05 12.39
CA GLY A 56 1.35 20.84 11.39
C GLY A 56 2.37 20.06 10.57
N GLN A 57 2.39 18.73 10.65
CA GLN A 57 3.18 17.89 9.74
C GLN A 57 2.44 17.72 8.42
N THR A 58 3.16 17.70 7.32
CA THR A 58 2.59 17.51 5.98
C THR A 58 3.00 16.17 5.41
N SER A 59 2.03 15.38 5.00
CA SER A 59 2.22 14.14 4.24
C SER A 59 1.86 14.36 2.78
N GLN A 60 2.67 13.83 1.88
CA GLN A 60 2.35 13.83 0.45
C GLN A 60 1.44 12.64 0.11
N MET A 61 0.33 12.91 -0.57
CA MET A 61 -0.64 11.89 -0.96
C MET A 61 -0.98 12.02 -2.44
N THR A 62 -1.03 10.88 -3.12
CA THR A 62 -1.57 10.75 -4.49
C THR A 62 -2.71 9.75 -4.45
N LEU A 63 -3.87 10.14 -5.00
CA LEU A 63 -5.05 9.27 -5.08
C LEU A 63 -5.09 8.58 -6.43
N TRP A 64 -5.21 7.25 -6.41
CA TRP A 64 -5.27 6.44 -7.62
C TRP A 64 -6.44 5.46 -7.55
N ASN A 65 -7.47 5.70 -8.36
CA ASN A 65 -8.74 4.97 -8.34
C ASN A 65 -8.90 3.98 -9.50
N HIS A 66 -7.88 3.84 -10.35
CA HIS A 66 -7.92 3.01 -11.56
C HIS A 66 -6.76 2.02 -11.56
N PRO A 67 -6.89 0.87 -10.85
CA PRO A 67 -5.84 -0.13 -10.83
C PRO A 67 -5.62 -0.70 -12.24
N GLY A 68 -4.52 -0.29 -12.87
CA GLY A 68 -4.09 -0.78 -14.18
C GLY A 68 -3.37 -2.13 -14.10
N ASP A 69 -2.85 -2.59 -15.24
CA ASP A 69 -1.90 -3.71 -15.30
C ASP A 69 -0.46 -3.20 -15.16
N ASP A 70 -0.22 -2.44 -14.09
CA ASP A 70 1.07 -1.85 -13.74
C ASP A 70 1.53 -2.28 -12.34
N LEU A 71 2.66 -1.73 -11.90
CA LEU A 71 3.24 -2.01 -10.59
C LEU A 71 2.23 -1.76 -9.46
N TRP A 72 1.49 -0.66 -9.54
CA TRP A 72 0.58 -0.22 -8.49
C TRP A 72 -0.65 -1.13 -8.44
N GLY A 73 -1.16 -1.56 -9.60
CA GLY A 73 -2.28 -2.48 -9.69
C GLY A 73 -1.92 -3.88 -9.21
N MET A 74 -0.68 -4.32 -9.43
CA MET A 74 -0.19 -5.59 -8.87
C MET A 74 -0.09 -5.57 -7.34
N VAL A 75 0.36 -4.46 -6.74
CA VAL A 75 0.53 -4.35 -5.28
C VAL A 75 -0.80 -4.18 -4.54
N SER A 76 -1.82 -3.61 -5.19
CA SER A 76 -3.14 -3.37 -4.58
C SER A 76 -4.11 -4.57 -4.62
N ARG A 77 -3.72 -5.69 -5.22
CA ARG A 77 -4.59 -6.87 -5.46
C ARG A 77 -4.48 -7.92 -4.37
#